data_AF-A0A7Y3XN81-F1
#
_entry.id   AF-A0A7Y3XN81-F1
#
_cell.length_a   1.000
_cell.length_b   1.000
_cell.length_c   1.000
_cell.angle_alpha   90.00
_cell.angle_beta   90.00
_cell.angle_gamma   90.00
#
_symmetry.space_group_name_H-M   'P 1'
#
loop_
_entity.id
_entity.type
_entity.pdbx_description
1 polymer ?
#
loop_
_entity_poly.entity_id
_entity_poly.type
_entity_poly.pdbx_seq_one_letter_code
_entity_poly.pdbx_strand_id
1 'polypeptide(L)'
;MRIMLSRSLRVFMIVFAVVAVSSVSVFQGSQSFGAEKQKYKYMSNSGCKCHLSKGCFEGEEYKARLHSKTFNKRLLTDEEKTNPECLRCHATAFDMKIKKGKSKHGNFLENVTCEACHGPGEAYVNVKKNYNKKGKDAFKKLLKEDPMMARKVQFDAGLIVAGINKYDTIKEQCLECHWEDEKDKNKCPKVGNDEKTGKPKVMDFKKYFKLDDHRDHDPIDDVLPTVDKKKWAGYIEKDPLFKTKPSNAKH
;
A
#
# COMPACT_ATOMS: atom_id res chain seq x y z
N MET A 1 -29.95 4.24 58.01
CA MET A 1 -28.59 4.43 58.55
C MET A 1 -27.75 5.16 57.51
N ARG A 2 -27.51 6.48 57.67
CA ARG A 2 -26.70 7.28 56.73
C ARG A 2 -25.23 7.20 57.17
N ILE A 3 -24.39 6.54 56.38
CA ILE A 3 -22.95 6.47 56.65
C ILE A 3 -22.35 7.85 56.31
N MET A 4 -22.00 8.63 57.33
CA MET A 4 -21.29 9.89 57.15
C MET A 4 -19.79 9.62 56.97
N LEU A 5 -19.32 9.55 55.72
CA LEU A 5 -17.88 9.52 55.44
C LEU A 5 -17.24 10.85 55.84
N SER A 6 -16.12 10.77 56.58
CA SER A 6 -15.35 11.92 57.05
C SER A 6 -14.80 12.75 55.88
N ARG A 7 -14.60 14.04 56.13
CA ARG A 7 -14.14 15.02 55.13
C ARG A 7 -12.78 14.63 54.53
N SER A 8 -11.91 14.01 55.32
CA SER A 8 -10.61 13.46 54.91
C SER A 8 -10.73 12.22 54.01
N LEU A 9 -11.71 11.34 54.26
CA LEU A 9 -11.94 10.15 53.43
C LEU A 9 -12.53 10.50 52.06
N ARG A 10 -13.35 11.57 51.98
CA ARG A 10 -13.88 12.10 50.71
C ARG A 10 -12.78 12.72 49.85
N VAL A 11 -11.87 13.48 50.45
CA VAL A 11 -10.72 14.05 49.75
C VAL A 11 -9.79 12.94 49.24
N PHE A 12 -9.54 11.90 50.04
CA PHE A 12 -8.73 10.76 49.63
C PHE A 12 -9.34 10.00 48.44
N MET A 13 -10.66 9.75 48.46
CA MET A 13 -11.34 9.10 47.33
C MET A 13 -11.34 9.97 46.05
N ILE A 14 -11.46 11.29 46.17
CA ILE A 14 -11.40 12.20 45.00
C ILE A 14 -9.99 12.21 44.41
N VAL A 15 -8.94 12.29 45.23
CA VAL A 15 -7.55 12.24 44.76
C VAL A 15 -7.24 10.88 44.10
N PHE A 16 -7.70 9.77 44.69
CA PHE A 16 -7.51 8.44 44.10
C PHE A 16 -8.25 8.28 42.77
N ALA A 17 -9.47 8.84 42.64
CA ALA A 17 -10.22 8.85 41.39
C ALA A 17 -9.53 9.71 40.31
N VAL A 18 -8.97 10.87 40.67
CA VAL A 18 -8.24 11.74 39.73
C VAL A 18 -6.95 11.06 39.26
N VAL A 19 -6.19 10.41 40.17
CA VAL A 19 -4.96 9.67 39.79
C VAL A 19 -5.29 8.44 38.93
N ALA A 20 -6.37 7.71 39.23
CA ALA A 20 -6.82 6.58 38.42
C ALA A 20 -7.29 7.02 37.01
N VAL A 21 -7.99 8.15 36.88
CA VAL A 21 -8.41 8.69 35.58
C VAL A 21 -7.22 9.26 34.78
N SER A 22 -6.23 9.83 35.48
CA SER A 22 -5.01 10.34 34.85
C SER A 22 -4.11 9.22 34.33
N SER A 23 -4.10 8.05 34.98
CA SER A 23 -3.29 6.90 34.56
C SER A 23 -3.91 6.09 33.41
N VAL A 24 -5.23 6.19 33.21
CA VAL A 24 -5.92 5.61 32.03
C VAL A 24 -5.67 6.42 30.76
N SER A 25 -5.25 7.68 30.88
CA SER A 25 -5.11 8.61 29.74
C SER A 25 -3.77 8.52 29.00
N VAL A 26 -2.79 7.74 29.50
CA VAL A 26 -1.41 7.71 28.93
C VAL A 26 -1.14 6.48 28.06
N PHE A 27 -2.10 5.56 27.90
CA PHE A 27 -1.91 4.31 27.13
C PHE A 27 -2.84 4.16 25.91
N GLN A 28 -3.25 5.27 25.28
CA GLN A 28 -3.94 5.28 23.98
C GLN A 28 -3.02 5.61 22.79
N GLY A 29 -1.69 5.52 22.97
CA GLY A 29 -0.70 5.73 21.93
C GLY A 29 -0.50 4.52 21.01
N SER A 30 -1.57 4.03 20.37
CA SER A 30 -1.54 3.13 19.21
C SER A 30 -2.96 2.80 18.73
N GLN A 31 -3.83 3.82 18.62
CA GLN A 31 -5.10 3.61 17.92
C GLN A 31 -4.81 3.31 16.45
N SER A 32 -5.03 2.04 16.11
CA SER A 32 -4.92 1.43 14.80
C SER A 32 -5.72 2.23 13.76
N PHE A 33 -5.02 2.99 12.91
CA PHE A 33 -5.66 3.89 11.93
C PHE A 33 -6.26 3.18 10.70
N GLY A 34 -6.11 1.86 10.54
CA GLY A 34 -6.39 1.18 9.26
C GLY A 34 -7.53 0.16 9.25
N ALA A 35 -7.56 -0.77 10.20
CA ALA A 35 -8.35 -2.00 10.06
C ALA A 35 -9.87 -1.80 10.07
N GLU A 36 -10.40 -0.89 10.90
CA GLU A 36 -11.84 -0.81 11.16
C GLU A 36 -12.61 -0.27 9.94
N LYS A 37 -12.04 0.71 9.23
CA LYS A 37 -12.61 1.32 7.99
C LYS A 37 -12.27 0.54 6.71
N GLN A 38 -11.48 -0.52 6.79
CA GLN A 38 -11.02 -1.24 5.60
C GLN A 38 -12.16 -2.03 4.93
N LYS A 39 -12.53 -1.58 3.72
CA LYS A 39 -13.59 -2.18 2.88
C LYS A 39 -13.19 -3.52 2.26
N TYR A 40 -11.93 -3.67 1.84
CA TYR A 40 -11.44 -4.84 1.10
C TYR A 40 -10.19 -5.42 1.72
N LYS A 41 -10.10 -6.75 1.74
CA LYS A 41 -8.98 -7.47 2.35
C LYS A 41 -7.78 -7.60 1.40
N TYR A 42 -6.59 -7.62 1.98
CA TYR A 42 -5.36 -7.95 1.26
C TYR A 42 -5.31 -9.46 0.94
N MET A 43 -4.82 -9.79 -0.24
CA MET A 43 -4.79 -11.14 -0.82
C MET A 43 -3.38 -11.70 -0.97
N SER A 44 -2.36 -10.91 -0.66
CA SER A 44 -0.98 -11.09 -1.04
C SER A 44 -0.77 -11.14 -2.56
N ASN A 45 0.49 -11.32 -2.96
CA ASN A 45 0.89 -11.62 -4.33
C ASN A 45 0.12 -12.81 -4.95
N SER A 46 -0.56 -13.64 -4.15
CA SER A 46 -1.43 -14.71 -4.65
C SER A 46 -2.61 -14.21 -5.51
N GLY A 47 -3.05 -12.96 -5.31
CA GLY A 47 -4.05 -12.30 -6.16
C GLY A 47 -3.50 -11.84 -7.52
N CYS A 48 -2.19 -11.66 -7.61
CA CYS A 48 -1.49 -11.02 -8.73
C CYS A 48 -0.76 -12.03 -9.64
N LYS A 49 -1.07 -13.33 -9.53
CA LYS A 49 -0.35 -14.41 -10.24
C LYS A 49 -0.21 -14.21 -11.74
N CYS A 50 -1.18 -13.56 -12.39
CA CYS A 50 -1.11 -13.26 -13.82
C CYS A 50 0.09 -12.39 -14.19
N HIS A 51 0.46 -11.46 -13.32
CA HIS A 51 1.58 -10.53 -13.48
C HIS A 51 2.89 -11.08 -12.90
N LEU A 52 2.83 -12.22 -12.19
CA LEU A 52 4.00 -12.88 -11.57
C LEU A 52 4.47 -14.14 -12.31
N SER A 53 3.74 -14.52 -13.37
CA SER A 53 4.08 -15.62 -14.26
C SER A 53 5.42 -15.37 -14.96
N LYS A 54 6.06 -16.44 -15.44
CA LYS A 54 7.29 -16.35 -16.22
C LYS A 54 7.04 -15.54 -17.50
N GLY A 55 7.89 -14.56 -17.80
CA GLY A 55 7.77 -13.70 -18.97
C GLY A 55 6.85 -12.48 -18.79
N CYS A 56 6.26 -12.29 -17.60
CA CYS A 56 5.58 -11.03 -17.27
C CYS A 56 6.60 -10.04 -16.68
N PHE A 57 6.75 -8.89 -17.32
CA PHE A 57 7.79 -7.93 -16.97
C PHE A 57 7.60 -7.38 -15.55
N GLU A 58 6.36 -7.00 -15.19
CA GLU A 58 6.02 -6.44 -13.87
C GLU A 58 6.50 -7.36 -12.72
N GLY A 59 6.27 -8.66 -12.87
CA GLY A 59 6.63 -9.64 -11.86
C GLY A 59 8.12 -9.95 -11.81
N GLU A 60 8.81 -9.89 -12.93
CA GLU A 60 10.27 -10.06 -13.00
C GLU A 60 10.97 -8.85 -12.38
N GLU A 61 10.55 -7.63 -12.74
CA GLU A 61 11.02 -6.38 -12.15
C GLU A 61 10.79 -6.36 -10.64
N TYR A 62 9.57 -6.63 -10.18
CA TYR A 62 9.25 -6.71 -8.76
C TYR A 62 10.20 -7.65 -7.99
N LYS A 63 10.47 -8.85 -8.54
CA LYS A 63 11.38 -9.84 -7.93
C LYS A 63 12.84 -9.40 -7.92
N ALA A 64 13.24 -8.51 -8.85
CA ALA A 64 14.56 -7.92 -8.90
C ALA A 64 14.73 -6.78 -7.87
N ARG A 65 13.67 -6.03 -7.57
CA ARG A 65 13.70 -4.95 -6.58
C ARG A 65 13.79 -5.46 -5.14
N LEU A 66 14.40 -4.63 -4.28
CA LEU A 66 14.52 -4.91 -2.84
C LEU A 66 13.17 -5.04 -2.14
N HIS A 67 12.11 -4.37 -2.64
CA HIS A 67 10.76 -4.47 -2.09
C HIS A 67 10.30 -5.91 -1.91
N SER A 68 10.58 -6.81 -2.87
CA SER A 68 10.20 -8.22 -2.82
C SER A 68 10.92 -9.08 -1.77
N LYS A 69 12.00 -8.55 -1.18
CA LYS A 69 12.88 -9.28 -0.24
C LYS A 69 13.16 -8.49 1.04
N THR A 70 12.55 -7.32 1.19
CA THR A 70 12.93 -6.34 2.21
C THR A 70 12.78 -6.87 3.63
N PHE A 71 11.76 -7.70 3.89
CA PHE A 71 11.52 -8.27 5.22
C PHE A 71 12.73 -9.10 5.68
N ASN A 72 13.15 -10.07 4.87
CA ASN A 72 14.26 -10.94 5.24
C ASN A 72 15.65 -10.32 5.00
N LYS A 73 15.77 -9.34 4.11
CA LYS A 73 17.06 -8.69 3.79
C LYS A 73 17.39 -7.52 4.72
N ARG A 74 16.39 -6.93 5.40
CA ARG A 74 16.59 -5.74 6.25
C ARG A 74 16.26 -6.00 7.71
N LEU A 75 15.35 -6.93 8.01
CA LEU A 75 15.02 -7.35 9.37
C LEU A 75 15.77 -8.65 9.66
N LEU A 76 16.91 -8.53 10.33
CA LEU A 76 17.88 -9.60 10.54
C LEU A 76 17.62 -10.36 11.85
N THR A 77 17.00 -9.70 12.84
CA THR A 77 16.67 -10.29 14.13
C THR A 77 15.17 -10.58 14.27
N ASP A 78 14.80 -11.48 15.18
CA ASP A 78 13.38 -11.75 15.48
C ASP A 78 12.69 -10.57 16.15
N GLU A 79 13.44 -9.77 16.92
CA GLU A 79 12.97 -8.50 17.47
C GLU A 79 12.55 -7.54 16.35
N GLU A 80 13.40 -7.36 15.33
CA GLU A 80 13.07 -6.52 14.17
C GLU A 80 11.86 -7.04 13.39
N LYS A 81 11.74 -8.35 13.22
CA LYS A 81 10.64 -9.01 12.49
C LYS A 81 9.29 -8.94 13.20
N THR A 82 9.27 -8.52 14.47
CA THR A 82 8.05 -8.35 15.27
C THR A 82 7.84 -6.91 15.72
N ASN A 83 8.84 -6.03 15.56
CA ASN A 83 8.77 -4.62 15.92
C ASN A 83 7.85 -3.83 14.98
N PRO A 84 6.76 -3.21 15.47
CA PRO A 84 5.87 -2.38 14.68
C PRO A 84 6.57 -1.25 13.89
N GLU A 85 7.62 -0.63 14.47
CA GLU A 85 8.40 0.43 13.80
C GLU A 85 9.15 -0.05 12.57
N CYS A 86 9.47 -1.34 12.51
CA CYS A 86 10.07 -1.97 11.34
C CYS A 86 8.99 -2.45 10.36
N LEU A 87 7.93 -3.06 10.88
CA LEU A 87 6.87 -3.67 10.08
C LEU A 87 6.06 -2.67 9.26
N ARG A 88 5.93 -1.41 9.73
CA ARG A 88 5.26 -0.35 8.97
C ARG A 88 5.85 -0.11 7.57
N CYS A 89 7.14 -0.40 7.37
CA CYS A 89 7.80 -0.22 6.06
C CYS A 89 8.29 -1.52 5.41
N HIS A 90 8.56 -2.57 6.20
CA HIS A 90 9.15 -3.81 5.71
C HIS A 90 8.15 -4.96 5.54
N ALA A 91 6.87 -4.69 5.79
CA ALA A 91 5.76 -5.59 5.54
C ALA A 91 4.62 -4.83 4.85
N THR A 92 3.72 -5.57 4.18
CA THR A 92 2.47 -5.00 3.66
C THR A 92 1.34 -5.33 4.59
N ALA A 93 0.35 -4.43 4.68
CA ALA A 93 -0.88 -4.68 5.41
C ALA A 93 -0.66 -4.99 6.92
N PHE A 94 0.39 -4.40 7.51
CA PHE A 94 0.55 -4.40 8.96
C PHE A 94 -0.66 -3.71 9.61
N ASP A 95 -1.24 -4.35 10.62
CA ASP A 95 -2.50 -3.92 11.27
C ASP A 95 -3.68 -3.71 10.32
N MET A 96 -3.72 -4.47 9.21
CA MET A 96 -4.82 -4.48 8.26
C MET A 96 -5.50 -5.86 8.16
N LYS A 97 -6.71 -5.89 7.60
CA LYS A 97 -7.45 -7.12 7.30
C LYS A 97 -6.80 -7.85 6.11
N ILE A 98 -6.31 -9.05 6.38
CA ILE A 98 -5.67 -9.93 5.38
C ILE A 98 -6.49 -11.21 5.24
N LYS A 99 -6.77 -11.59 3.99
CA LYS A 99 -7.50 -12.81 3.64
C LYS A 99 -6.57 -13.99 3.36
N LYS A 100 -5.38 -13.74 2.80
CA LYS A 100 -4.41 -14.79 2.43
C LYS A 100 -2.97 -14.33 2.62
N GLY A 101 -2.08 -15.28 2.93
CA GLY A 101 -0.63 -15.04 2.91
C GLY A 101 -0.07 -14.36 4.16
N LYS A 102 -0.77 -14.44 5.30
CA LYS A 102 -0.26 -13.90 6.57
C LYS A 102 1.10 -14.49 6.91
N SER A 103 2.00 -13.67 7.43
CA SER A 103 3.28 -14.09 7.97
C SER A 103 3.09 -15.04 9.15
N LYS A 104 4.08 -15.90 9.38
CA LYS A 104 4.20 -16.66 10.62
C LYS A 104 4.51 -15.77 11.83
N HIS A 105 5.02 -14.56 11.60
CA HIS A 105 5.43 -13.60 12.63
C HIS A 105 4.31 -12.66 13.06
N GLY A 106 3.14 -12.66 12.38
CA GLY A 106 2.03 -11.80 12.78
C GLY A 106 0.99 -11.53 11.68
N ASN A 107 0.08 -10.60 11.96
CA ASN A 107 -0.98 -10.21 11.04
C ASN A 107 -0.49 -9.16 10.01
N PHE A 108 0.42 -9.58 9.15
CA PHE A 108 0.94 -8.80 8.03
C PHE A 108 1.37 -9.73 6.88
N LEU A 109 1.67 -9.17 5.72
CA LEU A 109 2.30 -9.88 4.61
C LEU A 109 3.80 -9.57 4.62
N GLU A 110 4.65 -10.58 4.55
CA GLU A 110 6.10 -10.34 4.48
C GLU A 110 6.47 -9.63 3.18
N ASN A 111 7.37 -8.65 3.30
CA ASN A 111 7.86 -7.78 2.24
C ASN A 111 6.89 -6.67 1.83
N VAL A 112 7.39 -5.72 1.05
CA VAL A 112 6.55 -4.75 0.33
C VAL A 112 6.04 -5.47 -0.91
N THR A 113 4.81 -5.95 -0.84
CA THR A 113 4.13 -6.76 -1.86
C THR A 113 3.46 -5.87 -2.91
N CYS A 114 2.93 -6.46 -3.98
CA CYS A 114 2.21 -5.70 -5.02
C CYS A 114 1.12 -4.79 -4.42
N GLU A 115 0.45 -5.26 -3.37
CA GLU A 115 -0.68 -4.56 -2.75
C GLU A 115 -0.26 -3.34 -1.90
N ALA A 116 1.03 -3.17 -1.60
CA ALA A 116 1.52 -1.95 -0.94
C ALA A 116 1.39 -0.72 -1.86
N CYS A 117 1.57 -0.91 -3.17
CA CYS A 117 1.41 0.13 -4.18
C CYS A 117 0.03 0.07 -4.86
N HIS A 118 -0.50 -1.14 -5.07
CA HIS A 118 -1.75 -1.33 -5.82
C HIS A 118 -3.01 -1.39 -4.94
N GLY A 119 -2.86 -1.41 -3.62
CA GLY A 119 -3.96 -1.56 -2.66
C GLY A 119 -4.49 -2.99 -2.51
N PRO A 120 -5.51 -3.20 -1.65
CA PRO A 120 -6.03 -4.53 -1.34
C PRO A 120 -6.72 -5.19 -2.56
N GLY A 121 -6.26 -6.38 -2.94
CA GLY A 121 -6.70 -7.06 -4.17
C GLY A 121 -8.05 -7.79 -4.09
N GLU A 122 -8.72 -7.88 -2.92
CA GLU A 122 -9.96 -8.67 -2.80
C GLU A 122 -11.05 -8.22 -3.78
N ALA A 123 -11.28 -6.91 -3.89
CA ALA A 123 -12.30 -6.36 -4.78
C ALA A 123 -12.00 -6.68 -6.24
N TYR A 124 -10.75 -6.46 -6.66
CA TYR A 124 -10.31 -6.73 -8.02
C TYR A 124 -10.44 -8.22 -8.37
N VAL A 125 -10.03 -9.10 -7.46
CA VAL A 125 -10.21 -10.55 -7.64
C VAL A 125 -11.69 -10.91 -7.81
N ASN A 126 -12.60 -10.26 -7.08
CA ASN A 126 -14.04 -10.50 -7.21
C ASN A 126 -14.58 -10.01 -8.57
N VAL A 127 -14.23 -8.79 -8.98
CA VAL A 127 -14.58 -8.22 -10.29
C VAL A 127 -14.12 -9.15 -11.42
N LYS A 128 -12.86 -9.57 -11.40
CA LYS A 128 -12.29 -10.43 -12.44
C LYS A 128 -12.98 -11.79 -12.52
N LYS A 129 -13.41 -12.34 -11.38
CA LYS A 129 -14.08 -13.64 -11.33
C LYS A 129 -15.54 -13.59 -11.72
N ASN A 130 -16.21 -12.46 -11.50
CA ASN A 130 -17.66 -12.36 -11.66
C ASN A 130 -18.12 -10.96 -12.08
N TYR A 131 -17.56 -10.42 -13.15
CA TYR A 131 -17.92 -9.10 -13.65
C TYR A 131 -19.39 -9.07 -14.05
N ASN A 132 -20.15 -8.12 -13.48
CA ASN A 132 -21.61 -7.97 -13.68
C ASN A 132 -22.41 -9.27 -13.50
N LYS A 133 -21.98 -10.16 -12.60
CA LYS A 133 -22.61 -11.47 -12.36
C LYS A 133 -22.56 -12.42 -13.57
N LYS A 134 -21.67 -12.17 -14.54
CA LYS A 134 -21.53 -12.96 -15.78
C LYS A 134 -20.25 -13.80 -15.83
N GLY A 135 -19.59 -14.00 -14.68
CA GLY A 135 -18.37 -14.80 -14.59
C GLY A 135 -17.11 -14.14 -15.16
N LYS A 136 -16.02 -14.92 -15.20
CA LYS A 136 -14.68 -14.43 -15.58
C LYS A 136 -14.54 -14.07 -17.06
N ASP A 137 -15.29 -14.75 -17.92
CA ASP A 137 -15.15 -14.57 -19.37
C ASP A 137 -15.78 -13.25 -19.83
N ALA A 138 -16.76 -12.72 -19.08
CA ALA A 138 -17.27 -11.36 -19.29
C ALA A 138 -16.20 -10.29 -19.05
N PHE A 139 -15.37 -10.43 -18.00
CA PHE A 139 -14.29 -9.48 -17.76
C PHE A 139 -13.18 -9.59 -18.82
N LYS A 140 -12.83 -10.82 -19.24
CA LYS A 140 -11.87 -11.02 -20.34
C LYS A 140 -12.36 -10.41 -21.66
N LYS A 141 -13.66 -10.57 -21.95
CA LYS A 141 -14.29 -9.95 -23.12
C LYS A 141 -14.20 -8.43 -23.04
N LEU A 142 -14.55 -7.85 -21.88
CA LEU A 142 -14.41 -6.41 -21.63
C LEU A 142 -12.98 -5.93 -21.84
N LEU A 143 -11.98 -6.64 -21.29
CA LEU A 143 -10.57 -6.28 -21.44
C LEU A 143 -10.12 -6.25 -22.89
N LYS A 144 -10.68 -7.12 -23.75
CA LYS A 144 -10.37 -7.16 -25.18
C LYS A 144 -11.12 -6.08 -25.99
N GLU A 145 -12.37 -5.82 -25.65
CA GLU A 145 -13.26 -4.94 -26.43
C GLU A 145 -13.21 -3.46 -26.00
N ASP A 146 -13.05 -3.20 -24.70
CA ASP A 146 -12.94 -1.85 -24.13
C ASP A 146 -11.93 -1.86 -22.95
N PRO A 147 -10.60 -1.88 -23.24
CA PRO A 147 -9.55 -1.86 -22.22
C PRO A 147 -9.67 -0.69 -21.23
N MET A 148 -10.13 0.47 -21.71
CA MET A 148 -10.36 1.65 -20.88
C MET A 148 -11.44 1.40 -19.83
N MET A 149 -12.57 0.82 -20.23
CA MET A 149 -13.63 0.44 -19.31
C MET A 149 -13.17 -0.65 -18.35
N ALA A 150 -12.43 -1.65 -18.82
CA ALA A 150 -11.85 -2.66 -17.94
C ALA A 150 -10.95 -2.04 -16.86
N ARG A 151 -10.15 -1.02 -17.20
CA ARG A 151 -9.30 -0.28 -16.25
C ARG A 151 -10.13 0.54 -15.27
N LYS A 152 -11.16 1.24 -15.73
CA LYS A 152 -12.08 1.98 -14.85
C LYS A 152 -12.75 1.06 -13.84
N VAL A 153 -13.24 -0.11 -14.26
CA VAL A 153 -13.89 -1.08 -13.36
C VAL A 153 -12.92 -1.57 -12.28
N GLN A 154 -11.63 -1.76 -12.61
CA GLN A 154 -10.60 -2.10 -11.63
C GLN A 154 -10.34 -0.97 -10.65
N PHE A 155 -10.25 0.27 -11.14
CA PHE A 155 -10.07 1.45 -10.30
C PHE A 155 -11.26 1.70 -9.37
N ASP A 156 -12.49 1.59 -9.87
CA ASP A 156 -13.72 1.73 -9.07
C ASP A 156 -13.82 0.63 -7.99
N ALA A 157 -13.19 -0.53 -8.23
CA ALA A 157 -13.06 -1.58 -7.23
C ALA A 157 -12.01 -1.27 -6.15
N GLY A 158 -11.29 -0.16 -6.25
CA GLY A 158 -10.29 0.29 -5.28
C GLY A 158 -8.86 -0.17 -5.57
N LEU A 159 -8.59 -0.68 -6.79
CA LEU A 159 -7.22 -0.91 -7.23
C LEU A 159 -6.56 0.42 -7.59
N ILE A 160 -5.33 0.62 -7.15
CA ILE A 160 -4.48 1.68 -7.69
C ILE A 160 -3.90 1.18 -9.00
N VAL A 161 -4.25 1.84 -10.10
CA VAL A 161 -3.90 1.43 -11.45
C VAL A 161 -3.16 2.57 -12.14
N ALA A 162 -2.03 2.27 -12.78
CA ALA A 162 -1.35 3.23 -13.64
C ALA A 162 -2.34 3.78 -14.69
N GLY A 163 -2.17 4.99 -15.18
CA GLY A 163 -3.13 5.62 -16.09
C GLY A 163 -4.41 6.14 -15.44
N ILE A 164 -4.68 5.85 -14.16
CA ILE A 164 -5.86 6.40 -13.45
C ILE A 164 -5.50 7.08 -12.12
N ASN A 165 -4.47 6.63 -11.41
CA ASN A 165 -4.06 7.28 -10.16
C ASN A 165 -3.18 8.50 -10.42
N LYS A 166 -3.33 9.52 -9.56
CA LYS A 166 -2.56 10.77 -9.66
C LYS A 166 -1.12 10.58 -9.22
N TYR A 167 -0.20 11.33 -9.81
CA TYR A 167 1.20 11.41 -9.37
C TYR A 167 1.31 11.61 -7.85
N ASP A 168 0.52 12.52 -7.28
CA ASP A 168 0.52 12.79 -5.84
C ASP A 168 0.05 11.60 -5.02
N THR A 169 -0.94 10.84 -5.49
CA THR A 169 -1.40 9.61 -4.82
C THR A 169 -0.30 8.55 -4.77
N ILE A 170 0.45 8.39 -5.87
CA ILE A 170 1.57 7.44 -5.90
C ILE A 170 2.71 7.95 -5.00
N LYS A 171 2.98 9.26 -5.04
CA LYS A 171 3.97 9.89 -4.16
C LYS A 171 3.67 9.66 -2.69
N GLU A 172 2.44 9.94 -2.28
CA GLU A 172 1.96 9.77 -0.90
C GLU A 172 2.22 8.34 -0.41
N GLN A 173 1.91 7.32 -1.23
CA GLN A 173 2.16 5.91 -0.89
C GLN A 173 3.64 5.61 -0.69
N CYS A 174 4.51 6.12 -1.57
CA CYS A 174 5.95 5.93 -1.41
C CYS A 174 6.45 6.59 -0.13
N LEU A 175 5.91 7.77 0.21
CA LEU A 175 6.29 8.53 1.40
C LEU A 175 5.72 8.00 2.71
N GLU A 176 4.87 6.98 2.69
CA GLU A 176 4.54 6.22 3.91
C GLU A 176 5.77 5.49 4.47
N CYS A 177 6.70 5.12 3.60
CA CYS A 177 7.90 4.36 3.95
C CYS A 177 9.21 5.12 3.70
N HIS A 178 9.21 6.01 2.72
CA HIS A 178 10.36 6.82 2.31
C HIS A 178 10.22 8.27 2.75
N TRP A 179 11.33 8.99 2.75
CA TRP A 179 11.38 10.40 3.15
C TRP A 179 12.25 11.18 2.16
N GLU A 180 11.86 12.41 1.87
CA GLU A 180 12.64 13.33 1.01
C GLU A 180 13.50 14.31 1.83
N ASP A 181 13.22 14.45 3.13
CA ASP A 181 13.97 15.28 4.08
C ASP A 181 14.81 14.43 5.03
N GLU A 182 16.11 14.72 5.14
CA GLU A 182 17.04 14.04 6.05
C GLU A 182 16.65 14.22 7.53
N LYS A 183 15.83 15.24 7.84
CA LYS A 183 15.33 15.57 9.18
C LYS A 183 13.95 14.99 9.47
N ASP A 184 13.38 14.19 8.56
CA ASP A 184 12.07 13.59 8.77
C ASP A 184 12.03 12.79 10.09
N LYS A 185 11.00 13.06 10.90
CA LYS A 185 10.82 12.45 12.23
C LYS A 185 10.41 10.98 12.13
N ASN A 186 9.80 10.59 11.02
CA ASN A 186 9.31 9.24 10.74
C ASN A 186 10.32 8.41 9.93
N LYS A 187 11.54 8.93 9.69
CA LYS A 187 12.58 8.19 8.96
C LYS A 187 12.96 6.89 9.66
N CYS A 188 13.51 5.96 8.89
CA CYS A 188 13.95 4.67 9.43
C CYS A 188 14.99 4.90 10.54
N PRO A 189 14.84 4.26 11.73
CA PRO A 189 15.83 4.36 12.80
C PRO A 189 17.19 3.74 12.41
N LYS A 190 17.20 2.91 11.38
CA LYS A 190 18.39 2.26 10.80
C LYS A 190 18.75 2.82 9.43
N VAL A 191 18.31 4.03 9.09
CA VAL A 191 18.73 4.69 7.84
C VAL A 191 20.25 4.78 7.80
N GLY A 192 20.85 4.28 6.72
CA GLY A 192 22.27 4.47 6.47
C GLY A 192 22.55 5.84 5.85
N ASN A 193 23.81 6.27 5.88
CA ASN A 193 24.23 7.50 5.23
C ASN A 193 24.56 7.29 3.76
N ASP A 194 24.31 8.31 2.95
CA ASP A 194 24.76 8.39 1.57
C ASP A 194 26.28 8.57 1.53
N GLU A 195 26.96 7.77 0.71
CA GLU A 195 28.43 7.71 0.69
C GLU A 195 29.07 9.00 0.18
N LYS A 196 28.36 9.77 -0.65
CA LYS A 196 28.88 11.00 -1.25
C LYS A 196 28.71 12.20 -0.32
N THR A 197 27.56 12.28 0.34
CA THR A 197 27.19 13.44 1.17
C THR A 197 27.46 13.22 2.66
N GLY A 198 27.61 11.97 3.10
CA GLY A 198 27.73 11.60 4.51
C GLY A 198 26.44 11.77 5.31
N LYS A 199 25.35 12.20 4.67
CA LYS A 199 24.07 12.49 5.31
C LYS A 199 23.11 11.30 5.25
N PRO A 200 22.06 11.24 6.09
CA PRO A 200 21.05 10.19 5.99
C PRO A 200 20.49 10.07 4.57
N LYS A 201 20.41 8.84 4.04
CA LYS A 201 19.85 8.61 2.70
C LYS A 201 18.42 9.12 2.65
N VAL A 202 18.08 9.88 1.61
CA VAL A 202 16.73 10.35 1.28
C VAL A 202 16.30 9.80 -0.08
N MET A 203 15.00 9.73 -0.32
CA MET A 203 14.43 9.39 -1.63
C MET A 203 14.19 10.69 -2.40
N ASP A 204 14.72 10.78 -3.63
CA ASP A 204 14.23 11.76 -4.61
C ASP A 204 13.08 11.12 -5.38
N PHE A 205 11.83 11.41 -4.99
CA PHE A 205 10.69 10.72 -5.58
C PHE A 205 10.62 10.92 -7.10
N LYS A 206 10.93 12.11 -7.62
CA LYS A 206 10.90 12.37 -9.07
C LYS A 206 11.89 11.49 -9.83
N LYS A 207 13.08 11.30 -9.27
CA LYS A 207 14.11 10.44 -9.87
C LYS A 207 13.73 8.97 -9.76
N TYR A 208 13.33 8.50 -8.57
CA TYR A 208 12.99 7.10 -8.34
C TYR A 208 11.74 6.68 -9.10
N PHE A 209 10.70 7.52 -9.14
CA PHE A 209 9.47 7.22 -9.88
C PHE A 209 9.71 7.05 -11.39
N LYS A 210 10.68 7.76 -11.97
CA LYS A 210 11.10 7.54 -13.36
C LYS A 210 11.87 6.23 -13.56
N LEU A 211 12.59 5.76 -12.54
CA LEU A 211 13.42 4.55 -12.59
C LEU A 211 12.64 3.27 -12.23
N ASP A 212 11.60 3.41 -11.42
CA ASP A 212 10.72 2.32 -10.98
C ASP A 212 9.52 2.14 -11.93
N ASP A 213 9.66 2.56 -13.18
CA ASP A 213 8.66 2.29 -14.22
C ASP A 213 8.69 0.80 -14.58
N HIS A 214 7.86 0.02 -13.86
CA HIS A 214 7.73 -1.42 -14.02
C HIS A 214 6.47 -1.80 -14.82
N ARG A 215 5.98 -0.92 -15.70
CA ARG A 215 4.79 -1.18 -16.52
C ARG A 215 5.06 -2.28 -17.55
N ASP A 216 4.15 -3.23 -17.71
CA ASP A 216 4.11 -4.09 -18.90
C ASP A 216 3.38 -3.37 -20.05
N HIS A 217 3.54 -3.89 -21.28
CA HIS A 217 2.62 -3.54 -22.36
C HIS A 217 1.20 -3.99 -21.97
N ASP A 218 0.29 -3.04 -21.84
CA ASP A 218 -1.11 -3.30 -21.51
C ASP A 218 -1.99 -3.02 -22.74
N PRO A 219 -3.09 -3.76 -22.97
CA PRO A 219 -4.04 -3.47 -24.05
C PRO A 219 -4.52 -2.02 -24.13
N ILE A 220 -4.43 -1.25 -23.04
CA ILE A 220 -4.70 0.19 -23.04
C ILE A 220 -3.71 0.99 -23.89
N ASP A 221 -2.44 0.58 -23.96
CA ASP A 221 -1.39 1.24 -24.73
C ASP A 221 -1.69 1.19 -26.23
N ASP A 222 -2.33 0.11 -26.69
CA ASP A 222 -2.72 -0.11 -28.08
C ASP A 222 -3.91 0.78 -28.52
N VAL A 223 -4.84 1.06 -27.60
CA VAL A 223 -6.05 1.84 -27.90
C VAL A 223 -5.91 3.33 -27.54
N LEU A 224 -4.91 3.70 -26.75
CA LEU A 224 -4.69 5.07 -26.30
C LEU A 224 -4.61 6.10 -27.45
N PRO A 225 -3.95 5.83 -28.60
CA PRO A 225 -3.89 6.80 -29.70
C PRO A 225 -5.25 7.12 -30.32
N THR A 226 -6.20 6.18 -30.26
CA THR A 226 -7.51 6.25 -30.93
C THR A 226 -8.68 6.40 -29.95
N VAL A 227 -8.38 6.44 -28.64
CA VAL A 227 -9.40 6.52 -27.59
C VAL A 227 -10.21 7.82 -27.67
N ASP A 228 -11.51 7.75 -27.38
CA ASP A 228 -12.35 8.94 -27.20
C ASP A 228 -11.92 9.73 -25.96
N LYS A 229 -11.05 10.72 -26.16
CA LYS A 229 -10.51 11.57 -25.09
C LYS A 229 -11.59 12.36 -24.36
N LYS A 230 -12.72 12.68 -24.99
CA LYS A 230 -13.82 13.39 -24.34
C LYS A 230 -14.57 12.47 -23.39
N LYS A 231 -14.83 11.23 -23.80
CA LYS A 231 -15.45 10.20 -22.95
C LYS A 231 -14.58 9.88 -21.72
N TRP A 232 -13.26 9.86 -21.88
CA TRP A 232 -12.31 9.47 -20.83
C TRP A 232 -11.58 10.64 -20.18
N ALA A 233 -12.09 11.86 -20.35
CA ALA A 233 -11.55 13.04 -19.70
C ALA A 233 -11.58 12.88 -18.17
N GLY A 234 -10.48 13.21 -17.52
CA GLY A 234 -10.25 13.02 -16.08
C GLY A 234 -9.82 11.59 -15.71
N TYR A 235 -9.70 10.65 -16.64
CA TYR A 235 -9.05 9.36 -16.41
C TYR A 235 -7.64 9.36 -17.01
N ILE A 236 -7.52 9.63 -18.31
CA ILE A 236 -6.25 9.54 -19.06
C ILE A 236 -5.19 10.57 -18.61
N GLU A 237 -5.59 11.65 -17.95
CA GLU A 237 -4.70 12.74 -17.56
C GLU A 237 -4.12 12.57 -16.14
N LYS A 238 -4.59 11.57 -15.39
CA LYS A 238 -4.22 11.44 -13.97
C LYS A 238 -2.81 10.90 -13.78
N ASP A 239 -2.33 10.03 -14.67
CA ASP A 239 -0.98 9.48 -14.56
C ASP A 239 -0.03 10.13 -15.59
N PRO A 240 1.06 10.78 -15.14
CA PRO A 240 2.05 11.38 -16.06
C PRO A 240 2.78 10.35 -16.93
N LEU A 241 2.94 9.10 -16.48
CA LEU A 241 3.59 8.04 -17.24
C LEU A 241 2.70 7.52 -18.37
N PHE A 242 1.37 7.65 -18.23
CA PHE A 242 0.41 7.20 -19.25
C PHE A 242 0.58 7.89 -20.61
N LYS A 243 1.25 9.05 -20.65
CA LYS A 243 1.59 9.76 -21.89
C LYS A 243 2.84 9.20 -22.59
N THR A 244 3.47 8.19 -22.01
CA THR A 244 4.71 7.58 -22.48
C THR A 244 4.53 6.07 -22.64
N LYS A 245 5.03 5.52 -23.75
CA LYS A 245 5.04 4.07 -23.98
C LYS A 245 6.02 3.42 -22.97
N PRO A 246 5.65 2.30 -22.32
CA PRO A 246 6.57 1.57 -21.44
C PRO A 246 7.86 1.22 -22.18
N SER A 247 9.02 1.27 -21.50
CA SER A 247 10.33 1.04 -22.13
C SER A 247 10.51 -0.38 -22.68
N ASN A 248 9.70 -1.32 -22.21
CA ASN A 248 9.65 -2.73 -22.58
C ASN A 248 8.51 -3.05 -23.58
N ALA A 249 7.65 -2.09 -23.92
CA ALA A 249 6.53 -2.36 -24.80
C ALA A 249 7.05 -2.68 -26.22
N LYS A 250 6.78 -3.90 -26.68
CA LYS A 250 7.24 -4.38 -27.98
C LYS A 250 6.70 -3.47 -29.10
N HIS A 251 7.54 -3.21 -30.09
CA HIS A 251 7.17 -2.47 -31.30
C HIS A 251 6.29 -3.32 -32.20
#